data_AF-A0A661BYQ2-F1
#
_entry.id   AF-A0A661BYQ2-F1
#
_cell.length_a   1.000
_cell.length_b   1.000
_cell.length_c   1.000
_cell.angle_alpha   90.00
_cell.angle_beta   90.00
_cell.angle_gamma   90.00
#
_symmetry.space_group_name_H-M   'P 1'
#
loop_
_entity.id
_entity.type
_entity.pdbx_description
1 polymer ?
#
loop_
_entity_poly.entity_id
_entity_poly.type
_entity_poly.pdbx_seq_one_letter_code
_entity_poly.pdbx_strand_id
1 'polypeptide(L)'
;MSDSKKPVAEKPVTKKNRPAKKKPVVSLKKRQSQRRDFIRSSLLAVGFVSLSLAGLLPVVQGRSARLRPPGALKTTLDEQEFFAACIKCGQCVQVCPVNAIKLADLDEGVGIGVPYIDAREQACDFSCDGLQCVLACPTGALTHDLDYPADTRMGFARMDNPKTCLAAKGQGFKGQVRGPDFKGLLRYDEIDRWNPIAVADHPYDLELCDLCVRQCPIEIRIAQCAAQEEERAAAKQAGKQAGKLARVAEQHGNECPPKHAIKLQAIKGDDGLNRMLPVILDGCVGCGVCEMICPVEESPSIVVDIDKITDWT
;
A
#
# COMPACT_ATOMS: atom_id res chain seq x y z
N MET A 1 -23.27 -57.11 72.06
CA MET A 1 -24.47 -57.60 71.34
C MET A 1 -24.10 -57.53 69.86
N SER A 2 -23.57 -58.63 69.32
CA SER A 2 -24.33 -59.66 68.58
C SER A 2 -24.69 -59.11 67.18
N ASP A 3 -24.32 -59.69 66.04
CA ASP A 3 -23.93 -61.06 65.73
C ASP A 3 -23.18 -61.06 64.38
N SER A 4 -22.15 -61.90 64.30
CA SER A 4 -21.50 -62.28 63.04
C SER A 4 -22.45 -63.11 62.17
N LYS A 5 -22.76 -62.64 60.96
CA LYS A 5 -23.53 -63.43 59.98
C LYS A 5 -22.68 -63.74 58.74
N LYS A 6 -22.48 -65.04 58.52
CA LYS A 6 -21.77 -65.69 57.40
C LYS A 6 -22.22 -65.19 56.02
N PRO A 7 -21.33 -65.20 55.00
CA PRO A 7 -21.71 -64.95 53.61
C PRO A 7 -22.50 -66.13 53.04
N VAL A 8 -23.65 -65.84 52.45
CA VAL A 8 -24.45 -66.80 51.67
C VAL A 8 -23.99 -66.76 50.22
N ALA A 9 -23.69 -67.94 49.67
CA ALA A 9 -23.24 -68.12 48.29
C ALA A 9 -24.21 -67.50 47.27
N GLU A 10 -23.67 -66.65 46.41
CA GLU A 10 -24.35 -65.96 45.32
C GLU A 10 -24.71 -66.97 44.21
N LYS A 11 -26.00 -67.16 43.94
CA LYS A 11 -26.45 -67.94 42.78
C LYS A 11 -26.19 -67.14 41.51
N PRO A 12 -25.63 -67.74 40.44
CA PRO A 12 -25.42 -67.02 39.19
C PRO A 12 -26.77 -66.71 38.53
N VAL A 13 -27.13 -65.44 38.50
CA VAL A 13 -28.23 -64.94 37.66
C VAL A 13 -27.79 -65.09 36.21
N THR A 14 -28.31 -66.10 35.54
CA THR A 14 -28.12 -66.31 34.11
C THR A 14 -28.69 -65.11 33.35
N LYS A 15 -27.80 -64.28 32.78
CA LYS A 15 -28.17 -63.24 31.81
C LYS A 15 -28.91 -63.93 30.66
N LYS A 16 -30.24 -63.81 30.62
CA LYS A 16 -31.03 -64.16 29.43
C LYS A 16 -30.50 -63.32 28.27
N ASN A 17 -29.80 -63.95 27.34
CA ASN A 17 -29.40 -63.36 26.07
C ASN A 17 -30.66 -62.86 25.35
N ARG A 18 -30.84 -61.53 25.30
CA ARG A 18 -31.78 -60.91 24.36
C ARG A 18 -31.34 -61.33 22.95
N PRO A 19 -32.24 -61.83 22.09
CA PRO A 19 -31.88 -62.17 20.73
C PRO A 19 -31.34 -60.90 20.05
N ALA A 20 -30.16 -61.00 19.45
CA ALA A 20 -29.59 -59.92 18.66
C ALA A 20 -30.61 -59.54 17.57
N LYS A 21 -31.14 -58.32 17.62
CA LYS A 21 -32.05 -57.80 16.60
C LYS A 21 -31.34 -57.92 15.24
N LYS A 22 -31.81 -58.81 14.37
CA LYS A 22 -31.28 -58.96 13.00
C LYS A 22 -31.43 -57.61 12.29
N LYS A 23 -30.31 -57.03 11.85
CA LYS A 23 -30.31 -55.77 11.11
C LYS A 23 -31.15 -55.96 9.84
N PRO A 24 -32.10 -55.05 9.53
CA PRO A 24 -32.96 -55.21 8.36
C PRO A 24 -32.13 -55.23 7.07
N VAL A 25 -32.38 -56.21 6.21
CA VAL A 25 -31.67 -56.35 4.93
C VAL A 25 -32.22 -55.30 3.96
N VAL A 26 -31.49 -54.21 3.80
CA VAL A 26 -31.85 -53.10 2.90
C VAL A 26 -31.74 -53.58 1.43
N SER A 27 -32.76 -53.34 0.60
CA SER A 27 -32.78 -53.75 -0.81
C SER A 27 -31.65 -53.10 -1.62
N LEU A 28 -31.15 -53.79 -2.66
CA LEU A 28 -30.08 -53.28 -3.53
C LEU A 28 -30.46 -51.93 -4.16
N LYS A 29 -31.72 -51.76 -4.57
CA LYS A 29 -32.25 -50.50 -5.11
C LYS A 29 -32.19 -49.37 -4.08
N LYS A 30 -32.52 -49.65 -2.81
CA LYS A 30 -32.47 -48.67 -1.71
C LYS A 30 -31.02 -48.33 -1.32
N ARG A 31 -30.10 -49.29 -1.33
CA ARG A 31 -28.65 -49.04 -1.16
C ARG A 31 -28.07 -48.19 -2.30
N GLN A 32 -28.45 -48.46 -3.55
CA GLN A 32 -28.02 -47.67 -4.70
C GLN A 32 -28.57 -46.23 -4.67
N SER A 33 -29.82 -46.02 -4.21
CA SER A 33 -30.36 -44.66 -3.98
C SER A 33 -29.56 -43.94 -2.90
N GLN A 34 -29.39 -44.56 -1.73
CA GLN A 34 -28.63 -43.98 -0.62
C GLN A 34 -27.20 -43.61 -1.01
N ARG A 35 -26.53 -44.43 -1.84
CA ARG A 35 -25.19 -44.11 -2.36
C ARG A 35 -25.20 -42.88 -3.29
N ARG A 36 -26.21 -42.74 -4.17
CA ARG A 36 -26.36 -41.57 -5.04
C ARG A 36 -26.66 -40.30 -4.25
N ASP A 37 -27.55 -40.41 -3.26
CA ASP A 37 -27.93 -39.28 -2.40
C ASP A 37 -26.75 -38.83 -1.55
N PHE A 38 -25.99 -39.78 -1.00
CA PHE A 38 -24.73 -39.49 -0.31
C PHE A 38 -23.74 -38.75 -1.23
N ILE A 39 -23.44 -39.28 -2.42
CA ILE A 39 -22.51 -38.64 -3.36
C ILE A 39 -22.99 -37.22 -3.73
N ARG A 40 -24.28 -37.03 -4.01
CA ARG A 40 -24.84 -35.71 -4.34
C ARG A 40 -24.69 -34.74 -3.16
N SER A 41 -25.03 -35.18 -1.95
CA SER A 41 -24.89 -34.35 -0.75
C SER A 41 -23.42 -34.01 -0.45
N SER A 42 -22.49 -34.95 -0.65
CA SER A 42 -21.06 -34.71 -0.50
C SER A 42 -20.52 -33.74 -1.54
N LEU A 43 -20.92 -33.86 -2.81
CA LEU A 43 -20.51 -32.93 -3.87
C LEU A 43 -21.03 -31.51 -3.59
N LEU A 44 -22.28 -31.39 -3.13
CA LEU A 44 -22.84 -30.10 -2.72
C LEU A 44 -22.08 -29.53 -1.53
N ALA A 45 -21.84 -30.33 -0.48
CA ALA A 45 -21.11 -29.89 0.70
C ALA A 45 -19.68 -29.42 0.37
N VAL A 46 -18.95 -30.18 -0.43
CA VAL A 46 -17.61 -29.80 -0.91
C VAL A 46 -17.69 -28.53 -1.75
N GLY A 47 -18.63 -28.46 -2.71
CA GLY A 47 -18.81 -27.28 -3.56
C GLY A 47 -19.08 -26.01 -2.76
N PHE A 48 -19.94 -26.08 -1.74
CA PHE A 48 -20.22 -24.96 -0.84
C PHE A 48 -18.98 -24.54 -0.05
N VAL A 49 -18.26 -25.48 0.57
CA VAL A 49 -17.04 -25.18 1.33
C VAL A 49 -15.96 -24.57 0.44
N SER A 50 -15.75 -25.12 -0.76
CA SER A 50 -14.80 -24.58 -1.73
C SER A 50 -15.16 -23.16 -2.17
N LEU A 51 -16.44 -22.89 -2.43
CA LEU A 51 -16.90 -21.55 -2.80
C LEU A 51 -16.73 -20.55 -1.65
N SER A 52 -17.04 -20.96 -0.42
CA SER A 52 -16.84 -20.11 0.77
C SER A 52 -15.36 -19.80 1.04
N LEU A 53 -14.46 -20.74 0.76
CA LEU A 53 -13.01 -20.54 0.93
C LEU A 53 -12.37 -19.80 -0.27
N ALA A 54 -13.05 -19.64 -1.39
CA ALA A 54 -12.50 -18.97 -2.57
C ALA A 54 -12.08 -17.51 -2.29
N GLY A 55 -12.73 -16.83 -1.34
CA GLY A 55 -12.36 -15.48 -0.90
C GLY A 55 -11.01 -15.37 -0.18
N LEU A 56 -10.39 -16.49 0.22
CA LEU A 56 -9.03 -16.52 0.78
C LEU A 56 -7.94 -16.59 -0.30
N LEU A 57 -8.30 -16.88 -1.56
CA LEU A 57 -7.33 -16.98 -2.66
C LEU A 57 -6.51 -15.69 -2.85
N PRO A 58 -7.08 -14.48 -2.83
CA PRO A 58 -6.29 -13.25 -2.95
C PRO A 58 -5.26 -13.07 -1.82
N VAL A 59 -5.60 -13.50 -0.60
CA VAL A 59 -4.73 -13.42 0.58
C VAL A 59 -3.55 -14.38 0.46
N VAL A 60 -3.82 -15.64 0.08
CA VAL A 60 -2.77 -16.66 -0.12
C VAL A 60 -1.82 -16.26 -1.26
N GLN A 61 -2.32 -15.51 -2.25
CA GLN A 61 -1.52 -14.98 -3.34
C GLN A 61 -0.75 -13.69 -2.99
N GLY A 62 -0.89 -13.15 -1.77
CA GLY A 62 -0.23 -11.90 -1.37
C GLY A 62 -0.79 -10.63 -2.04
N ARG A 63 -1.93 -10.72 -2.74
CA ARG A 63 -2.56 -9.59 -3.45
C ARG A 63 -3.22 -8.56 -2.53
N SER A 64 -3.26 -8.84 -1.22
CA SER A 64 -3.85 -7.97 -0.21
C SER A 64 -2.89 -6.92 0.36
N ALA A 65 -1.58 -7.03 0.07
CA ALA A 65 -0.61 -6.05 0.50
C ALA A 65 -0.73 -4.80 -0.37
N ARG A 66 -1.00 -3.63 0.24
CA ARG A 66 -1.28 -2.39 -0.50
C ARG A 66 -0.59 -1.19 0.12
N LEU A 67 -0.20 -0.24 -0.72
CA LEU A 67 0.29 1.04 -0.26
C LEU A 67 -0.85 1.80 0.44
N ARG A 68 -0.62 2.22 1.68
CA ARG A 68 -1.63 2.94 2.47
C ARG A 68 -1.50 4.45 2.29
N PRO A 69 -2.58 5.22 2.51
CA PRO A 69 -2.52 6.68 2.54
C PRO A 69 -1.51 7.22 3.57
N PRO A 70 -1.12 8.50 3.43
CA PRO A 70 -0.30 9.18 4.42
C PRO A 70 -0.84 9.00 5.85
N GLY A 71 0.05 8.66 6.79
CA GLY A 71 -0.27 8.55 8.21
C GLY A 71 -0.91 7.25 8.66
N ALA A 72 -1.11 6.26 7.79
CA ALA A 72 -1.70 4.99 8.21
C ALA A 72 -0.95 4.35 9.39
N LEU A 73 -1.69 3.93 10.42
CA LEU A 73 -1.18 3.24 11.62
C LEU A 73 -0.71 1.81 11.28
N LYS A 74 0.41 1.71 10.57
CA LYS A 74 1.01 0.43 10.20
C LYS A 74 2.48 0.40 10.58
N THR A 75 2.95 -0.80 10.86
CA THR A 75 4.38 -1.11 10.77
C THR A 75 4.67 -1.67 9.39
N THR A 76 5.94 -1.91 9.07
CA THR A 76 6.36 -2.55 7.81
C THR A 76 5.84 -3.97 7.65
N LEU A 77 5.51 -4.66 8.75
CA LEU A 77 5.13 -6.08 8.75
C LEU A 77 3.74 -6.34 9.32
N ASP A 78 3.06 -5.32 9.83
CA ASP A 78 1.77 -5.44 10.51
C ASP A 78 0.87 -4.21 10.28
N GLU A 79 -0.38 -4.47 9.89
CA GLU A 79 -1.44 -3.48 9.68
C GLU A 79 -2.61 -3.66 10.66
N GLN A 80 -2.48 -4.49 11.70
CA GLN A 80 -3.58 -4.78 12.64
C GLN A 80 -4.17 -3.53 13.30
N GLU A 81 -3.32 -2.59 13.75
CA GLU A 81 -3.79 -1.34 14.35
C GLU A 81 -4.58 -0.49 13.36
N PHE A 82 -4.07 -0.35 12.13
CA PHE A 82 -4.77 0.31 11.05
C PHE A 82 -6.14 -0.32 10.77
N PHE A 83 -6.21 -1.65 10.66
CA PHE A 83 -7.47 -2.36 10.43
C PHE A 83 -8.45 -2.26 11.59
N ALA A 84 -7.96 -2.22 12.83
CA ALA A 84 -8.78 -2.04 14.01
C ALA A 84 -9.35 -0.61 14.13
N ALA A 85 -8.56 0.39 13.75
CA ALA A 85 -8.96 1.80 13.81
C ALA A 85 -9.81 2.24 12.59
N CYS A 86 -9.58 1.66 11.41
CA CYS A 86 -10.26 2.06 10.18
C CYS A 86 -11.73 1.61 10.16
N ILE A 87 -12.64 2.57 10.29
CA ILE A 87 -14.10 2.33 10.19
C ILE A 87 -14.63 2.35 8.74
N LYS A 88 -13.74 2.45 7.74
CA LYS A 88 -14.08 2.38 6.31
C LYS A 88 -15.12 3.43 5.87
N CYS A 89 -15.05 4.63 6.45
CA CYS A 89 -16.00 5.71 6.17
C CYS A 89 -15.79 6.39 4.80
N GLY A 90 -14.63 6.20 4.17
CA GLY A 90 -14.31 6.79 2.86
C GLY A 90 -14.00 8.29 2.86
N GLN A 91 -13.94 8.96 4.02
CA GLN A 91 -13.67 10.41 4.07
C GLN A 91 -12.34 10.79 3.44
N CYS A 92 -11.29 9.98 3.67
CA CYS A 92 -9.98 10.17 3.03
C CYS A 92 -10.05 10.19 1.49
N VAL A 93 -10.94 9.39 0.88
CA VAL A 93 -11.14 9.37 -0.58
C VAL A 93 -11.84 10.65 -1.03
N GLN A 94 -12.89 11.07 -0.31
CA GLN A 94 -13.68 12.24 -0.68
C GLN A 94 -12.87 13.55 -0.61
N VAL A 95 -11.96 13.65 0.36
CA VAL A 95 -11.17 14.87 0.56
C VAL A 95 -9.84 14.86 -0.20
N CYS A 96 -9.47 13.78 -0.89
CA CYS A 96 -8.19 13.71 -1.58
C CYS A 96 -8.27 14.45 -2.92
N PRO A 97 -7.72 15.67 -3.07
CA PRO A 97 -7.78 16.38 -4.35
C PRO A 97 -6.96 15.65 -5.42
N VAL A 98 -5.94 14.88 -5.00
CA VAL A 98 -5.07 14.10 -5.88
C VAL A 98 -5.79 12.92 -6.52
N ASN A 99 -6.93 12.48 -5.95
CA ASN A 99 -7.64 11.27 -6.36
C ASN A 99 -6.78 9.99 -6.28
N ALA A 100 -5.75 9.98 -5.43
CA ALA A 100 -4.84 8.85 -5.28
C ALA A 100 -5.42 7.71 -4.44
N ILE A 101 -6.34 8.02 -3.52
CA ILE A 101 -6.86 7.05 -2.55
C ILE A 101 -8.11 6.39 -3.13
N LYS A 102 -8.13 5.05 -3.13
CA LYS A 102 -9.28 4.20 -3.50
C LYS A 102 -9.68 3.34 -2.32
N LEU A 103 -10.92 2.88 -2.28
CA LEU A 103 -11.36 1.86 -1.32
C LEU A 103 -11.30 0.50 -1.98
N ALA A 104 -10.86 -0.52 -1.24
CA ALA A 104 -10.85 -1.87 -1.78
C ALA A 104 -12.28 -2.40 -1.99
N ASP A 105 -12.52 -3.01 -3.14
CA ASP A 105 -13.82 -3.53 -3.57
C ASP A 105 -14.11 -4.95 -3.05
N LEU A 106 -15.35 -5.41 -3.24
CA LEU A 106 -15.85 -6.69 -2.70
C LEU A 106 -15.11 -7.93 -3.24
N ASP A 107 -14.60 -7.87 -4.47
CA ASP A 107 -13.87 -8.94 -5.14
C ASP A 107 -12.39 -8.98 -4.75
N GLU A 108 -11.91 -7.99 -3.98
CA GLU A 108 -10.52 -7.86 -3.58
C GLU A 108 -10.19 -8.57 -2.25
N GLY A 109 -11.19 -9.19 -1.61
CA GLY A 109 -11.00 -10.14 -0.51
C GLY A 109 -10.78 -9.49 0.86
N VAL A 110 -9.63 -9.71 1.49
CA VAL A 110 -9.36 -9.14 2.83
C VAL A 110 -9.00 -7.68 2.71
N GLY A 111 -9.67 -6.85 3.52
CA GLY A 111 -9.49 -5.39 3.49
C GLY A 111 -10.55 -4.64 2.67
N ILE A 112 -11.69 -5.27 2.34
CA ILE A 112 -12.85 -4.57 1.75
C ILE A 112 -13.14 -3.26 2.47
N GLY A 113 -13.31 -2.19 1.71
CA GLY A 113 -13.58 -0.83 2.18
C GLY A 113 -12.40 -0.13 2.83
N VAL A 114 -11.24 -0.77 2.92
CA VAL A 114 -10.03 -0.17 3.50
C VAL A 114 -9.30 0.63 2.41
N PRO A 115 -8.87 1.86 2.71
CA PRO A 115 -8.26 2.70 1.70
C PRO A 115 -6.85 2.24 1.33
N TYR A 116 -6.50 2.44 0.07
CA TYR A 116 -5.19 2.15 -0.50
C TYR A 116 -4.86 3.10 -1.65
N ILE A 117 -3.61 3.10 -2.08
CA ILE A 117 -3.09 3.82 -3.23
C ILE A 117 -2.48 2.79 -4.18
N ASP A 118 -2.80 2.91 -5.47
CA ASP A 118 -2.05 2.25 -6.53
C ASP A 118 -1.06 3.27 -7.10
N ALA A 119 0.20 3.18 -6.66
CA ALA A 119 1.24 4.11 -7.04
C ALA A 119 1.47 4.14 -8.56
N ARG A 120 1.22 3.02 -9.25
CA ARG A 120 1.46 2.90 -10.68
C ARG A 120 0.33 3.51 -11.51
N GLU A 121 -0.89 3.54 -10.98
CA GLU A 121 -2.04 4.18 -11.64
C GLU A 121 -2.22 5.65 -11.27
N GLN A 122 -2.13 5.98 -9.97
CA GLN A 122 -2.28 7.34 -9.45
C GLN A 122 -1.54 7.48 -8.11
N ALA A 123 -0.32 8.03 -8.18
CA ALA A 123 0.49 8.30 -7.00
C ALA A 123 -0.02 9.48 -6.17
N CYS A 124 0.42 9.55 -4.92
CA CYS A 124 0.24 10.73 -4.07
C CYS A 124 1.35 11.75 -4.39
N ASP A 125 0.99 12.89 -4.97
CA ASP A 125 1.93 13.97 -5.30
C ASP A 125 2.04 15.05 -4.20
N PHE A 126 1.32 14.88 -3.08
CA PHE A 126 1.22 15.84 -1.96
C PHE A 126 0.83 17.26 -2.36
N SER A 127 0.08 17.42 -3.45
CA SER A 127 -0.39 18.74 -3.85
C SER A 127 -1.48 19.30 -2.94
N CYS A 128 -2.05 18.46 -2.06
CA CYS A 128 -2.94 18.91 -1.01
C CYS A 128 -2.15 19.63 0.10
N ASP A 129 -2.59 20.82 0.49
CA ASP A 129 -2.07 21.49 1.69
C ASP A 129 -2.53 20.74 2.95
N GLY A 130 -1.57 20.41 3.83
CA GLY A 130 -1.85 19.89 5.18
C GLY A 130 -2.39 18.47 5.25
N LEU A 131 -2.06 17.59 4.29
CA LEU A 131 -2.45 16.17 4.31
C LEU A 131 -3.96 15.97 4.61
N GLN A 132 -4.83 16.55 3.78
CA GLN A 132 -6.28 16.61 4.03
C GLN A 132 -6.93 15.25 4.38
N CYS A 133 -6.42 14.15 3.81
CA CYS A 133 -6.87 12.79 4.13
C CYS A 133 -6.65 12.42 5.61
N VAL A 134 -5.52 12.84 6.19
CA VAL A 134 -5.19 12.67 7.61
C VAL A 134 -6.17 13.47 8.46
N LEU A 135 -6.31 14.77 8.18
CA LEU A 135 -7.20 15.66 8.94
C LEU A 135 -8.67 15.21 8.92
N ALA A 136 -9.10 14.58 7.83
CA ALA A 136 -10.45 14.04 7.68
C ALA A 136 -10.61 12.64 8.28
N CYS A 137 -9.60 12.02 8.92
CA CYS A 137 -9.73 10.69 9.50
C CYS A 137 -10.34 10.78 10.92
N PRO A 138 -11.61 10.40 11.14
CA PRO A 138 -12.27 10.64 12.43
C PRO A 138 -11.78 9.71 13.54
N THR A 139 -11.15 8.59 13.18
CA THR A 139 -10.71 7.56 14.14
C THR A 139 -9.21 7.58 14.41
N GLY A 140 -8.44 8.42 13.72
CA GLY A 140 -6.99 8.40 13.80
C GLY A 140 -6.34 7.17 13.15
N ALA A 141 -7.08 6.40 12.34
CA ALA A 141 -6.48 5.33 11.52
C ALA A 141 -5.39 5.87 10.59
N LEU A 142 -5.50 7.14 10.19
CA LEU A 142 -4.40 7.96 9.72
C LEU A 142 -4.00 8.88 10.88
N THR A 143 -2.78 8.75 11.39
CA THR A 143 -2.28 9.53 12.53
C THR A 143 -2.25 11.01 12.23
N HIS A 144 -2.72 11.82 13.19
CA HIS A 144 -2.69 13.28 13.13
C HIS A 144 -1.35 13.85 13.62
N ASP A 145 -0.38 13.00 13.94
CA ASP A 145 0.97 13.41 14.39
C ASP A 145 1.88 13.79 13.20
N LEU A 146 1.30 14.10 12.04
CA LEU A 146 2.00 14.49 10.82
C LEU A 146 1.68 15.94 10.48
N ASP A 147 2.70 16.78 10.45
CA ASP A 147 2.55 18.19 10.07
C ASP A 147 2.85 18.41 8.57
N TYR A 148 3.81 17.65 8.02
CA TYR A 148 4.29 17.84 6.64
C TYR A 148 4.31 16.56 5.80
N PRO A 149 4.27 16.68 4.45
CA PRO A 149 4.52 15.55 3.55
C PRO A 149 5.81 14.80 3.84
N ALA A 150 6.86 15.49 4.31
CA ALA A 150 8.14 14.87 4.64
C ALA A 150 8.10 13.99 5.89
N ASP A 151 7.07 14.10 6.73
CA ASP A 151 6.93 13.31 7.96
C ASP A 151 6.24 11.97 7.71
N THR A 152 5.60 11.81 6.55
CA THR A 152 4.84 10.60 6.24
C THR A 152 5.72 9.41 5.85
N ARG A 153 5.25 8.20 6.14
CA ARG A 153 5.95 6.94 5.86
C ARG A 153 4.98 5.95 5.25
N MET A 154 4.75 6.07 3.94
CA MET A 154 3.79 5.23 3.23
C MET A 154 4.45 3.92 2.77
N GLY A 155 5.68 4.04 2.28
CA GLY A 155 6.53 2.96 1.79
C GLY A 155 7.95 3.48 1.52
N PHE A 156 8.72 2.74 0.73
CA PHE A 156 10.07 3.14 0.34
C PHE A 156 10.33 2.83 -1.13
N ALA A 157 10.77 3.81 -1.91
CA ALA A 157 11.11 3.54 -3.30
C ALA A 157 12.35 2.64 -3.38
N ARG A 158 12.36 1.68 -4.30
CA ARG A 158 13.52 0.84 -4.58
C ARG A 158 13.64 0.59 -6.07
N MET A 159 14.86 0.36 -6.51
CA MET A 159 15.08 -0.14 -7.87
C MET A 159 14.62 -1.59 -7.95
N ASP A 160 13.67 -1.86 -8.84
CA ASP A 160 13.16 -3.21 -9.10
C ASP A 160 13.96 -3.87 -10.23
N ASN A 161 14.08 -3.16 -11.35
CA ASN A 161 14.92 -3.57 -12.47
C ASN A 161 15.89 -2.45 -12.89
N PRO A 162 17.05 -2.31 -12.25
CA PRO A 162 18.06 -1.32 -12.62
C PRO A 162 18.49 -1.38 -14.09
N LYS A 163 18.43 -2.56 -14.71
CA LYS A 163 18.87 -2.78 -16.09
C LYS A 163 17.91 -2.18 -17.12
N THR A 164 16.65 -1.92 -16.76
CA THR A 164 15.68 -1.30 -17.67
C THR A 164 15.73 0.22 -17.62
N CYS A 165 16.33 0.80 -16.57
CA CYS A 165 16.41 2.24 -16.33
C CYS A 165 17.09 2.96 -17.49
N LEU A 166 16.40 3.95 -18.08
CA LEU A 166 16.94 4.74 -19.19
C LEU A 166 18.21 5.50 -18.75
N ALA A 167 18.22 6.08 -17.55
CA ALA A 167 19.41 6.74 -16.99
C ALA A 167 20.61 5.79 -16.87
N ALA A 168 20.35 4.55 -16.41
CA ALA A 168 21.39 3.53 -16.27
C ALA A 168 21.94 3.09 -17.63
N LYS A 169 21.13 3.20 -18.69
CA LYS A 169 21.56 2.97 -20.09
C LYS A 169 22.24 4.20 -20.71
N GLY A 170 22.34 5.32 -20.00
CA GLY A 170 22.82 6.60 -20.54
C GLY A 170 21.86 7.22 -21.55
N GLN A 171 20.57 6.88 -21.46
CA GLN A 171 19.53 7.30 -22.40
C GLN A 171 18.66 8.42 -21.82
N GLY A 172 18.27 9.33 -22.70
CA GLY A 172 17.25 10.32 -22.48
C GLY A 172 15.82 9.76 -22.53
N PHE A 173 14.85 10.66 -22.51
CA PHE A 173 13.45 10.34 -22.72
C PHE A 173 12.75 11.47 -23.47
N LYS A 174 12.09 11.14 -24.58
CA LYS A 174 11.33 12.11 -25.38
C LYS A 174 9.93 11.56 -25.68
N GLY A 175 8.91 12.35 -25.37
CA GLY A 175 7.50 11.99 -25.52
C GLY A 175 6.74 12.03 -24.19
N GLN A 176 5.57 11.41 -24.16
CA GLN A 176 4.70 11.37 -22.99
C GLN A 176 4.96 10.09 -22.20
N VAL A 177 4.99 10.23 -20.87
CA VAL A 177 5.14 9.08 -19.99
C VAL A 177 3.80 8.37 -19.93
N ARG A 178 3.84 7.04 -20.04
CA ARG A 178 2.67 6.17 -20.10
C ARG A 178 1.89 6.37 -21.40
N GLY A 179 1.38 5.28 -21.95
CA GLY A 179 0.60 5.31 -23.19
C GLY A 179 -0.59 6.28 -23.15
N PRO A 180 -1.19 6.60 -24.32
CA PRO A 180 -2.26 7.60 -24.45
C PRO A 180 -3.52 7.30 -23.63
N ASP A 181 -3.72 6.04 -23.23
CA ASP A 181 -4.88 5.61 -22.42
C ASP A 181 -4.64 5.75 -20.90
N PHE A 182 -3.47 6.26 -20.48
CA PHE A 182 -3.14 6.40 -19.07
C PHE A 182 -3.92 7.54 -18.42
N LYS A 183 -4.66 7.21 -17.36
CA LYS A 183 -5.60 8.13 -16.69
C LYS A 183 -5.00 8.89 -15.51
N GLY A 184 -3.78 8.53 -15.11
CA GLY A 184 -3.13 9.15 -13.96
C GLY A 184 -2.90 10.63 -14.20
N LEU A 185 -3.12 11.40 -13.14
CA LEU A 185 -3.01 12.84 -13.08
C LEU A 185 -1.77 13.22 -12.27
N LEU A 186 -1.11 14.30 -12.66
CA LEU A 186 -0.03 14.88 -11.87
C LEU A 186 -0.18 16.41 -11.88
N ARG A 187 0.06 17.03 -10.73
CA ARG A 187 0.18 18.49 -10.65
C ARG A 187 1.65 18.85 -10.76
N TYR A 188 1.96 19.60 -11.81
CA TYR A 188 3.31 20.04 -12.12
C TYR A 188 3.52 21.40 -11.45
N ASP A 189 4.39 21.44 -10.44
CA ASP A 189 4.68 22.67 -9.68
C ASP A 189 5.14 23.83 -10.59
N GLU A 190 5.89 23.50 -11.65
CA GLU A 190 6.38 24.45 -12.65
C GLU A 190 5.28 25.06 -13.53
N ILE A 191 4.10 24.43 -13.61
CA ILE A 191 2.99 24.87 -14.48
C ILE A 191 1.84 25.39 -13.63
N ASP A 192 1.24 24.51 -12.84
CA ASP A 192 0.10 24.81 -11.97
C ASP A 192 0.00 23.72 -10.89
N ARG A 193 0.30 24.11 -9.65
CA ARG A 193 0.20 23.22 -8.48
C ARG A 193 -1.25 22.82 -8.15
N TRP A 194 -2.25 23.56 -8.59
CA TRP A 194 -3.65 23.35 -8.22
C TRP A 194 -4.39 22.49 -9.24
N ASN A 195 -4.14 22.76 -10.53
CA ASN A 195 -4.83 22.10 -11.62
C ASN A 195 -4.02 20.91 -12.14
N PRO A 196 -4.52 19.66 -11.97
CA PRO A 196 -3.83 18.49 -12.50
C PRO A 196 -3.84 18.46 -14.02
N ILE A 197 -2.78 17.91 -14.59
CA ILE A 197 -2.68 17.55 -16.01
C ILE A 197 -2.63 16.02 -16.09
N ALA A 198 -3.25 15.44 -17.12
CA ALA A 198 -3.06 14.01 -17.37
C ALA A 198 -1.60 13.75 -17.72
N VAL A 199 -1.00 12.74 -17.11
CA VAL A 199 0.41 12.39 -17.36
C VAL A 199 0.64 12.04 -18.84
N ALA A 200 -0.38 11.44 -19.48
CA ALA A 200 -0.39 11.14 -20.92
C ALA A 200 -0.40 12.39 -21.82
N ASP A 201 -0.75 13.57 -21.30
CA ASP A 201 -0.82 14.83 -22.05
C ASP A 201 0.41 15.72 -21.84
N HIS A 202 1.31 15.35 -20.92
CA HIS A 202 2.50 16.15 -20.60
C HIS A 202 3.77 15.58 -21.29
N PRO A 203 4.31 16.25 -22.32
CA PRO A 203 5.50 15.78 -23.02
C PRO A 203 6.78 16.12 -22.26
N TYR A 204 7.78 15.26 -22.41
CA TYR A 204 9.14 15.44 -21.92
C TYR A 204 10.13 15.40 -23.08
N ASP A 205 11.24 16.11 -22.93
CA ASP A 205 12.39 16.05 -23.83
C ASP A 205 13.67 16.16 -23.01
N LEU A 206 14.22 15.01 -22.62
CA LEU A 206 15.32 14.89 -21.67
C LEU A 206 16.51 14.23 -22.36
N GLU A 207 17.69 14.84 -22.25
CA GLU A 207 18.95 14.23 -22.74
C GLU A 207 19.35 13.00 -21.91
N LEU A 208 19.05 13.03 -20.61
CA LEU A 208 19.19 11.92 -19.69
C LEU A 208 17.90 11.81 -18.86
N CYS A 209 17.33 10.61 -18.77
CA CYS A 209 16.11 10.42 -18.01
C CYS A 209 16.34 10.62 -16.50
N ASP A 210 15.75 11.65 -15.90
CA ASP A 210 15.80 11.96 -14.48
C ASP A 210 14.39 12.13 -13.86
N LEU A 211 13.35 11.66 -14.56
CA LEU A 211 11.94 11.88 -14.21
C LEU A 211 11.62 11.57 -12.74
N CYS A 212 12.14 10.46 -12.22
CA CYS A 212 11.94 10.05 -10.82
C CYS A 212 12.51 11.05 -9.79
N VAL A 213 13.54 11.80 -10.15
CA VAL A 213 14.15 12.84 -9.30
C VAL A 213 13.41 14.14 -9.49
N ARG A 214 13.25 14.62 -10.74
CA ARG A 214 12.63 15.94 -10.97
C ARG A 214 11.18 16.01 -10.53
N GLN A 215 10.45 14.90 -10.63
CA GLN A 215 9.03 14.83 -10.25
C GLN A 215 8.85 14.35 -8.80
N CYS A 216 9.94 14.15 -8.03
CA CYS A 216 9.82 13.77 -6.63
C CYS A 216 9.30 14.97 -5.82
N PRO A 217 8.13 14.86 -5.13
CA PRO A 217 7.60 15.99 -4.36
C PRO A 217 8.53 16.46 -3.23
N ILE A 218 9.34 15.55 -2.67
CA ILE A 218 10.32 15.90 -1.64
C ILE A 218 11.48 16.72 -2.22
N GLU A 219 12.00 16.35 -3.39
CA GLU A 219 13.08 17.11 -4.04
C GLU A 219 12.57 18.47 -4.56
N ILE A 220 11.34 18.53 -5.09
CA ILE A 220 10.68 19.79 -5.46
C ILE A 220 10.58 20.69 -4.22
N ARG A 221 10.15 20.17 -3.07
CA ARG A 221 10.09 20.94 -1.83
C ARG A 221 11.46 21.46 -1.39
N ILE A 222 12.52 20.66 -1.51
CA ILE A 222 13.89 21.11 -1.20
C ILE A 222 14.31 22.27 -2.10
N ALA A 223 14.04 22.18 -3.41
CA ALA A 223 14.31 23.26 -4.35
C ALA A 223 13.54 24.54 -4.00
N GLN A 224 12.27 24.42 -3.61
CA GLN A 224 11.47 25.56 -3.14
C GLN A 224 12.04 26.18 -1.85
N CYS A 225 12.48 25.37 -0.89
CA CYS A 225 13.11 25.87 0.33
C CYS A 225 14.40 26.65 0.02
N ALA A 226 15.23 26.15 -0.89
CA ALA A 226 16.44 26.84 -1.32
C ALA A 226 16.13 28.19 -2.00
N ALA A 227 15.15 28.23 -2.91
CA ALA A 227 14.72 29.47 -3.56
C ALA A 227 14.20 30.50 -2.54
N GLN A 228 13.42 30.07 -1.54
CA GLN A 228 12.94 30.96 -0.47
C GLN A 228 14.07 31.51 0.40
N GLU A 229 15.12 30.72 0.67
CA GLU A 229 16.29 31.18 1.40
C GLU A 229 17.06 32.26 0.62
N GLU A 230 17.23 32.07 -0.69
CA GLU A 230 17.84 33.05 -1.59
C GLU A 230 17.04 34.36 -1.64
N GLU A 231 15.71 34.28 -1.79
CA GLU A 231 14.82 35.44 -1.77
C GLU A 231 14.88 36.18 -0.42
N ARG A 232 14.90 35.45 0.70
CA ARG A 232 15.06 36.04 2.05
C ARG A 232 16.41 36.71 2.20
N ALA A 233 17.48 36.11 1.69
CA ALA A 233 18.82 36.69 1.70
C ALA A 233 18.87 37.98 0.85
N ALA A 234 18.29 37.97 -0.35
CA ALA A 234 18.19 39.13 -1.22
C ALA A 234 17.34 40.26 -0.61
N ALA A 235 16.21 39.93 0.03
CA ALA A 235 15.37 40.90 0.73
C ALA A 235 16.10 41.57 1.90
N LYS A 236 16.85 40.78 2.71
CA LYS A 236 17.70 41.29 3.79
C LYS A 236 18.80 42.22 3.25
N GLN A 237 19.46 41.83 2.15
CA GLN A 237 20.49 42.66 1.50
C GLN A 237 19.92 43.97 0.94
N ALA A 238 18.68 43.97 0.47
CA ALA A 238 17.98 45.16 -0.04
C ALA A 238 17.38 46.06 1.06
N GLY A 239 17.64 45.80 2.34
CA GLY A 239 17.11 46.59 3.46
C GLY A 239 15.59 46.51 3.62
N LYS A 240 14.92 45.56 2.95
CA LYS A 240 13.49 45.32 3.09
C LYS A 240 13.27 44.36 4.26
N GLN A 241 12.26 44.62 5.09
CA GLN A 241 11.78 43.58 6.00
C GLN A 241 11.34 42.38 5.16
N ALA A 242 12.03 41.25 5.32
CA ALA A 242 11.51 39.98 4.84
C ALA A 242 10.09 39.85 5.38
N GLY A 243 9.10 39.67 4.49
CA GLY A 243 7.70 39.57 4.88
C GLY A 243 7.55 38.59 6.03
N LYS A 244 6.77 38.95 7.06
CA LYS A 244 6.48 38.05 8.19
C LYS A 244 6.13 36.68 7.63
N LEU A 245 6.89 35.64 8.01
CA LEU A 245 6.43 34.27 7.80
C LEU A 245 4.99 34.21 8.32
N ALA A 246 4.12 33.50 7.59
CA ALA A 246 2.79 33.21 8.10
C ALA A 246 2.95 32.70 9.55
N ARG A 247 2.12 33.21 10.47
CA ARG A 247 2.25 33.04 11.93
C ARG A 247 2.35 31.58 12.41
N VAL A 248 2.11 30.62 11.52
CA VAL A 248 2.12 29.16 11.73
C VAL A 248 3.46 28.52 11.31
N ALA A 249 4.22 29.11 10.39
CA ALA A 249 5.45 28.55 9.80
C ALA A 249 6.72 28.76 10.64
N GLU A 250 6.60 29.27 11.88
CA GLU A 250 7.76 29.53 12.75
C GLU A 250 7.96 28.45 13.84
N GLN A 251 7.09 27.42 13.94
CA GLN A 251 7.06 26.61 15.17
C GLN A 251 7.31 25.09 15.09
N HIS A 252 7.53 24.44 13.94
CA HIS A 252 7.77 22.98 13.95
C HIS A 252 8.93 22.56 13.04
N GLY A 253 9.84 21.75 13.61
CA GLY A 253 11.02 21.23 12.93
C GLY A 253 10.65 20.37 11.72
N ASN A 254 11.55 20.32 10.73
CA ASN A 254 11.48 19.57 9.46
C ASN A 254 10.70 20.21 8.28
N GLU A 255 10.27 21.48 8.37
CA GLU A 255 9.50 22.13 7.30
C GLU A 255 10.32 22.55 6.06
N CYS A 256 11.59 22.94 6.25
CA CYS A 256 12.52 23.34 5.19
C CYS A 256 13.99 23.37 5.65
N PRO A 257 14.95 22.77 4.90
CA PRO A 257 14.73 21.75 3.88
C PRO A 257 14.47 20.37 4.53
N PRO A 258 13.56 19.54 4.00
CA PRO A 258 13.50 18.14 4.39
C PRO A 258 14.75 17.37 3.93
N LYS A 259 14.93 16.13 4.41
CA LYS A 259 16.00 15.24 3.89
C LYS A 259 15.73 14.91 2.41
N HIS A 260 16.79 14.81 1.62
CA HIS A 260 16.70 14.31 0.24
C HIS A 260 16.12 12.89 0.22
N ALA A 261 15.18 12.66 -0.69
CA ALA A 261 14.53 11.39 -0.94
C ALA A 261 15.20 10.58 -2.04
N ILE A 262 15.73 11.24 -3.07
CA ILE A 262 16.27 10.56 -4.25
C ILE A 262 17.26 11.44 -5.01
N LYS A 263 18.32 10.86 -5.54
CA LYS A 263 19.26 11.55 -6.43
C LYS A 263 19.78 10.65 -7.52
N LEU A 264 20.19 11.22 -8.65
CA LEU A 264 21.00 10.50 -9.63
C LEU A 264 22.46 10.46 -9.16
N GLN A 265 23.05 9.26 -9.13
CA GLN A 265 24.44 9.05 -8.77
C GLN A 265 25.15 8.27 -9.88
N ALA A 266 26.40 8.65 -10.15
CA ALA A 266 27.27 7.90 -11.03
C ALA A 266 27.68 6.57 -10.36
N ILE A 267 27.37 5.45 -11.01
CA ILE A 267 27.75 4.10 -10.60
C ILE A 267 28.57 3.47 -11.72
N LYS A 268 29.65 2.80 -11.36
CA LYS A 268 30.48 2.06 -12.31
C LYS A 268 29.78 0.76 -12.68
N GLY A 269 29.44 0.61 -13.94
CA GLY A 269 28.85 -0.63 -14.45
C GLY A 269 29.87 -1.75 -14.64
N ASP A 270 29.37 -2.97 -14.82
CA ASP A 270 30.19 -4.18 -14.98
C ASP A 270 31.11 -4.14 -16.21
N ASP A 271 30.78 -3.31 -17.20
CA ASP A 271 31.55 -3.04 -18.41
C ASP A 271 32.55 -1.87 -18.27
N GLY A 272 32.68 -1.31 -17.06
CA GLY A 272 33.58 -0.20 -16.76
C GLY A 272 33.06 1.19 -17.14
N LEU A 273 31.86 1.31 -17.72
CA LEU A 273 31.24 2.59 -18.04
C LEU A 273 30.56 3.22 -16.81
N ASN A 274 30.69 4.53 -16.65
CA ASN A 274 29.94 5.27 -15.65
C ASN A 274 28.49 5.44 -16.12
N ARG A 275 27.55 4.97 -15.30
CA ARG A 275 26.11 5.04 -15.54
C ARG A 275 25.46 5.89 -14.46
N MET A 276 24.40 6.62 -14.80
CA MET A 276 23.64 7.36 -13.81
C MET A 276 22.49 6.48 -13.32
N LEU A 277 22.39 6.24 -12.02
CA LEU A 277 21.29 5.49 -11.43
C LEU A 277 20.63 6.32 -10.33
N PRO A 278 19.29 6.31 -10.24
CA PRO A 278 18.63 6.85 -9.07
C PRO A 278 19.01 6.02 -7.82
N VAL A 279 19.46 6.74 -6.80
CA VAL A 279 19.74 6.22 -5.45
C VAL A 279 18.71 6.84 -4.53
N ILE A 280 17.96 6.00 -3.83
CA ILE A 280 16.91 6.39 -2.90
C ILE A 280 17.56 6.61 -1.52
N LEU A 281 17.16 7.68 -0.86
CA LEU A 281 17.76 8.22 0.35
C LEU A 281 16.73 8.30 1.50
N ASP A 282 17.19 8.66 2.69
CA ASP A 282 16.41 8.65 3.93
C ASP A 282 15.24 9.65 3.99
N GLY A 283 15.13 10.57 3.02
CA GLY A 283 13.96 11.43 2.85
C GLY A 283 12.81 10.79 2.08
N CYS A 284 12.97 9.56 1.59
CA CYS A 284 11.93 8.90 0.80
C CYS A 284 10.72 8.54 1.67
N VAL A 285 9.55 9.02 1.27
CA VAL A 285 8.29 8.79 1.99
C VAL A 285 7.38 7.73 1.35
N GLY A 286 7.79 7.18 0.20
CA GLY A 286 7.05 6.14 -0.51
C GLY A 286 5.76 6.59 -1.21
N CYS A 287 5.73 7.83 -1.71
CA CYS A 287 4.52 8.41 -2.30
C CYS A 287 4.10 7.84 -3.66
N GLY A 288 5.03 7.17 -4.36
CA GLY A 288 4.76 6.49 -5.63
C GLY A 288 4.97 7.31 -6.90
N VAL A 289 5.25 8.62 -6.82
CA VAL A 289 5.38 9.45 -8.04
C VAL A 289 6.48 8.94 -8.96
N CYS A 290 7.61 8.50 -8.41
CA CYS A 290 8.70 7.91 -9.18
C CYS A 290 8.31 6.63 -9.93
N GLU A 291 7.44 5.80 -9.36
CA GLU A 291 6.92 4.59 -10.00
C GLU A 291 5.88 4.94 -11.08
N MET A 292 4.98 5.89 -10.79
CA MET A 292 3.97 6.37 -11.73
C MET A 292 4.59 6.94 -12.99
N ILE A 293 5.62 7.79 -12.80
CA ILE A 293 6.28 8.54 -13.87
C ILE A 293 7.43 7.78 -14.55
N CYS A 294 7.69 6.54 -14.13
CA CYS A 294 8.68 5.71 -14.80
C CYS A 294 8.18 5.36 -16.21
N PRO A 295 8.89 5.75 -17.28
CA PRO A 295 8.42 5.51 -18.66
C PRO A 295 8.55 4.05 -19.10
N VAL A 296 9.19 3.19 -18.30
CA VAL A 296 9.36 1.77 -18.62
C VAL A 296 8.12 1.00 -18.17
N GLU A 297 7.31 0.52 -19.12
CA GLU A 297 6.02 -0.12 -18.85
C GLU A 297 6.12 -1.60 -18.45
N GLU A 298 6.81 -2.43 -19.24
CA GLU A 298 6.81 -3.89 -19.05
C GLU A 298 7.53 -4.34 -17.77
N SER A 299 8.65 -3.69 -17.44
CA SER A 299 9.44 -3.99 -16.24
C SER A 299 9.94 -2.68 -15.63
N PRO A 300 9.11 -2.07 -14.75
CA PRO A 300 9.42 -0.83 -14.06
C PRO A 300 10.83 -0.84 -13.48
N SER A 301 11.58 0.22 -13.69
CA SER A 301 12.93 0.29 -13.12
C SER A 301 12.91 0.58 -11.64
N ILE A 302 11.89 1.31 -11.17
CA ILE A 302 11.70 1.76 -9.80
C ILE A 302 10.25 1.49 -9.38
N VAL A 303 10.06 0.98 -8.17
CA VAL A 303 8.75 0.68 -7.57
C VAL A 303 8.75 1.09 -6.10
N VAL A 304 7.57 1.26 -5.51
CA VAL A 304 7.41 1.42 -4.07
C VAL A 304 7.36 0.05 -3.40
N ASP A 305 8.30 -0.16 -2.49
CA ASP A 305 8.28 -1.26 -1.53
C ASP A 305 7.39 -0.87 -0.34
N ILE A 306 6.29 -1.59 -0.17
CA ILE A 306 5.29 -1.32 0.89
C ILE A 306 5.71 -1.90 2.24
N ASP A 307 6.66 -2.83 2.23
CA ASP A 307 7.20 -3.53 3.42
C ASP A 307 8.45 -2.83 3.96
N LYS A 308 8.81 -1.67 3.39
CA LYS A 308 9.94 -0.86 3.83
C LYS A 308 9.52 0.59 3.99
N ILE A 309 10.11 1.24 4.99
CA ILE A 309 10.01 2.68 5.23
C ILE A 309 11.39 3.17 5.67
N THR A 310 11.60 4.48 5.65
CA THR A 310 12.79 5.07 6.28
C THR A 310 12.64 5.05 7.79
N ASP A 311 13.62 4.46 8.50
CA ASP A 311 13.72 4.55 9.94
C ASP A 311 14.35 5.89 10.32
N TRP A 312 13.62 6.73 11.04
CA TRP A 312 14.19 7.94 11.64
C TRP A 312 14.51 7.60 13.09
N THR A 313 15.73 7.12 13.32
CA THR A 313 16.35 7.18 14.66
C THR A 313 16.98 8.55 14.86
#